data_AF-A0A7X7V4V2-F1
#
_entry.id   AF-A0A7X7V4V2-F1
#
_cell.length_a   1.000
_cell.length_b   1.000
_cell.length_c   1.000
_cell.angle_alpha   90.00
_cell.angle_beta   90.00
_cell.angle_gamma   90.00
#
_symmetry.space_group_name_H-M   'P 1'
#
loop_
_entity.id
_entity.type
_entity.pdbx_description
1 polymer ?
#
loop_
_entity_poly.entity_id
_entity_poly.type
_entity_poly.pdbx_seq_one_letter_code
_entity_poly.pdbx_strand_id
1 'polypeptide(L)'
;KKGKAVYQCDPGEKLQAVIALGYGMTQGTPHKSKEIEKLCTVKGDIPAWFQAGMKAASLAPTAMNQQKFMITLAGSTVSARPLMSLFGNTDIDLGIVKCNFEIGAGKENFHWAER
;
A
#
# COMPACT_ATOMS: atom_id res chain seq x y z
N LYS A 1 -26.07 -12.37 -1.47
CA LYS A 1 -26.36 -11.15 -2.27
C LYS A 1 -25.47 -10.03 -1.76
N LYS A 2 -24.71 -9.33 -2.63
CA LYS A 2 -24.07 -8.06 -2.23
C LYS A 2 -25.19 -7.06 -1.91
N GLY A 3 -25.31 -6.65 -0.64
CA GLY A 3 -26.22 -5.59 -0.23
C GLY A 3 -25.65 -4.22 -0.63
N LYS A 4 -26.51 -3.24 -0.89
CA LYS A 4 -26.07 -1.85 -0.96
C LYS A 4 -25.77 -1.39 0.46
N ALA A 5 -24.58 -0.84 0.69
CA ALA A 5 -24.31 -0.11 1.93
C ALA A 5 -25.28 1.08 1.97
N VAL A 6 -25.94 1.28 3.11
CA VAL A 6 -26.73 2.49 3.36
C VAL A 6 -25.79 3.51 3.95
N TYR A 7 -25.61 4.63 3.27
CA TYR A 7 -24.76 5.73 3.70
C TYR A 7 -25.39 7.05 3.27
N GLN A 8 -25.03 8.13 3.97
CA GLN A 8 -25.39 9.49 3.61
C GLN A 8 -24.10 10.23 3.23
N CYS A 9 -24.14 10.94 2.10
CA CYS A 9 -23.06 11.81 1.62
C CYS A 9 -23.69 13.16 1.30
N ASP A 10 -22.99 14.24 1.64
CA ASP A 10 -23.40 15.60 1.29
C ASP A 10 -23.11 15.90 -0.20
N PRO A 11 -23.73 16.93 -0.79
CA PRO A 11 -23.44 17.34 -2.16
C PRO A 11 -21.93 17.60 -2.36
N GLY A 12 -21.32 16.89 -3.32
CA GLY A 12 -19.89 16.96 -3.62
C GLY A 12 -19.05 15.86 -2.96
N GLU A 13 -19.60 15.09 -2.03
CA GLU A 13 -18.91 13.96 -1.41
C GLU A 13 -19.08 12.66 -2.18
N LYS A 14 -18.08 11.77 -2.05
CA LYS A 14 -18.11 10.42 -2.62
C LYS A 14 -17.56 9.41 -1.63
N LEU A 15 -18.32 8.35 -1.37
CA LEU A 15 -17.83 7.19 -0.62
C LEU A 15 -16.76 6.45 -1.45
N GLN A 16 -15.52 6.49 -0.97
CA GLN A 16 -14.39 5.84 -1.63
C GLN A 16 -14.11 4.43 -1.09
N ALA A 17 -14.25 4.21 0.21
CA ALA A 17 -14.02 2.94 0.88
C ALA A 17 -14.77 2.88 2.22
N VAL A 18 -15.01 1.66 2.72
CA VAL A 18 -15.53 1.40 4.07
C VAL A 18 -14.57 0.43 4.75
N ILE A 19 -14.09 0.77 5.95
CA ILE A 19 -13.24 -0.09 6.76
C ILE A 19 -14.14 -0.70 7.85
N ALA A 20 -14.43 -2.00 7.73
CA ALA A 20 -15.16 -2.73 8.76
C ALA A 20 -14.19 -3.18 9.87
N LEU A 21 -14.57 -2.96 11.12
CA LEU A 21 -13.81 -3.34 12.30
C LEU A 21 -14.71 -4.16 13.24
N GLY A 22 -14.14 -5.15 13.92
CA GLY A 22 -14.86 -6.03 14.84
C GLY A 22 -14.02 -7.23 15.26
N TYR A 23 -14.57 -8.07 16.13
CA TYR A 23 -13.91 -9.31 16.54
C TYR A 23 -14.09 -10.39 15.46
N GLY A 24 -12.97 -10.92 14.97
CA GLY A 24 -12.99 -12.04 14.06
C GLY A 24 -13.51 -13.30 14.76
N MET A 25 -14.40 -14.04 14.10
CA MET A 25 -14.79 -15.38 14.55
C MET A 25 -13.62 -16.38 14.48
N THR A 26 -12.64 -16.11 13.62
CA THR A 26 -11.41 -16.88 13.46
C THR A 26 -10.19 -15.94 13.47
N GLN A 27 -8.98 -16.51 13.59
CA GLN A 27 -7.71 -15.75 13.58
C GLN A 27 -7.31 -15.24 12.19
N GLY A 28 -8.12 -15.48 11.16
CA GLY A 28 -7.76 -15.18 9.77
C GLY A 28 -6.62 -16.06 9.26
N THR A 29 -6.16 -15.77 8.04
CA THR A 29 -5.00 -16.42 7.44
C THR A 29 -4.10 -15.36 6.80
N PRO A 30 -2.76 -15.56 6.80
CA PRO A 30 -1.86 -14.67 6.07
C PRO A 30 -2.24 -14.58 4.60
N HIS A 31 -2.30 -13.36 4.06
CA HIS A 31 -2.48 -13.17 2.62
C HIS A 31 -1.18 -13.48 1.88
N LYS A 32 -1.31 -13.90 0.62
CA LYS A 32 -0.14 -14.12 -0.24
C LYS A 32 0.42 -12.77 -0.68
N SER A 33 1.72 -12.55 -0.49
CA SER A 33 2.44 -11.37 -0.98
C SER A 33 3.28 -11.73 -2.21
N LYS A 34 3.51 -10.75 -3.09
CA LYS A 34 4.50 -10.90 -4.15
C LYS A 34 5.90 -10.76 -3.56
N GLU A 35 6.87 -11.36 -4.25
CA GLU A 35 8.29 -11.14 -3.98
C GLU A 35 8.62 -9.64 -4.04
N ILE A 36 9.45 -9.17 -3.11
CA ILE A 36 9.79 -7.74 -2.94
C ILE A 36 10.44 -7.18 -4.20
N GLU A 37 11.24 -7.97 -4.90
CA GLU A 37 11.93 -7.63 -6.14
C GLU A 37 10.96 -7.29 -7.28
N LYS A 38 9.70 -7.75 -7.20
CA LYS A 38 8.63 -7.40 -8.16
C LYS A 38 7.90 -6.12 -7.79
N LEU A 39 8.15 -5.58 -6.59
CA LEU A 39 7.47 -4.43 -6.00
C LEU A 39 8.39 -3.22 -5.84
N CYS A 40 9.71 -3.38 -6.00
CA CYS A 40 10.64 -2.29 -5.96
C CYS A 40 11.70 -2.29 -7.07
N THR A 41 12.25 -1.10 -7.30
CA THR A 41 13.46 -0.89 -8.10
C THR A 41 14.49 -0.17 -7.23
N VAL A 42 15.72 -0.67 -7.16
CA VAL A 42 16.79 -0.05 -6.37
C VAL A 42 17.99 0.21 -7.27
N LYS A 43 18.57 1.41 -7.17
CA LYS A 43 19.86 1.73 -7.79
C LYS A 43 20.96 1.61 -6.75
N GLY A 44 21.72 0.51 -6.79
CA GLY A 44 22.81 0.23 -5.85
C GLY A 44 22.40 -0.73 -4.74
N ASP A 45 23.07 -0.63 -3.60
CA ASP A 45 22.81 -1.50 -2.45
C ASP A 45 21.45 -1.20 -1.81
N ILE A 46 20.85 -2.22 -1.21
CA ILE A 46 19.57 -2.10 -0.50
C ILE A 46 19.86 -1.88 1.00
N PRO A 47 19.59 -0.68 1.54
CA PRO A 47 19.74 -0.45 2.98
C PRO A 47 18.76 -1.30 3.79
N ALA A 48 19.16 -1.69 5.01
CA ALA A 48 18.32 -2.50 5.89
C ALA A 48 16.95 -1.84 6.18
N TRP A 49 16.94 -0.51 6.36
CA TRP A 49 15.70 0.26 6.56
C TRP A 49 14.77 0.17 5.34
N PHE A 50 15.31 0.18 4.12
CA PHE A 50 14.49 0.07 2.91
C PHE A 50 13.91 -1.33 2.79
N GLN A 51 14.70 -2.36 3.10
CA GLN A 51 14.22 -3.74 3.11
C GLN A 51 13.10 -3.95 4.14
N ALA A 52 13.21 -3.35 5.33
CA ALA A 52 12.16 -3.36 6.35
C ALA A 52 10.90 -2.62 5.88
N GLY A 53 11.05 -1.45 5.26
CA GLY A 53 9.96 -0.72 4.61
C GLY A 53 9.25 -1.54 3.55
N MET A 54 9.99 -2.22 2.67
CA MET A 54 9.43 -3.07 1.63
C MET A 54 8.71 -4.30 2.18
N LYS A 55 9.22 -4.91 3.26
CA LYS A 55 8.55 -6.01 3.97
C LYS A 55 7.20 -5.56 4.55
N ALA A 56 7.13 -4.36 5.11
CA ALA A 56 5.87 -3.82 5.60
C ALA A 56 4.93 -3.45 4.44
N ALA A 57 5.45 -2.81 3.38
CA ALA A 57 4.69 -2.43 2.20
C ALA A 57 4.08 -3.63 1.46
N SER A 58 4.76 -4.78 1.41
CA SER A 58 4.26 -5.99 0.77
C SER A 58 3.12 -6.68 1.55
N LEU A 59 2.95 -6.32 2.83
CA LEU A 59 1.85 -6.77 3.68
C LEU A 59 0.67 -5.79 3.70
N ALA A 60 0.79 -4.65 3.00
CA ALA A 60 -0.27 -3.65 2.92
C ALA A 60 -1.50 -4.22 2.19
N PRO A 61 -2.72 -4.00 2.71
CA PRO A 61 -3.93 -4.40 2.01
C PRO A 61 -4.07 -3.59 0.72
N THR A 62 -4.35 -4.28 -0.39
CA THR A 62 -4.62 -3.66 -1.69
C THR A 62 -5.91 -4.25 -2.28
N ALA A 63 -6.59 -3.50 -3.14
CA ALA A 63 -7.81 -3.97 -3.79
C ALA A 63 -7.57 -5.31 -4.50
N MET A 64 -8.39 -6.31 -4.16
CA MET A 64 -8.28 -7.68 -4.67
C MET A 64 -6.89 -8.32 -4.47
N ASN A 65 -6.11 -7.83 -3.50
CA ASN A 65 -4.72 -8.22 -3.22
C ASN A 65 -3.81 -8.16 -4.46
N GLN A 66 -4.05 -7.22 -5.38
CA GLN A 66 -3.31 -7.19 -6.64
C GLN A 66 -1.87 -6.68 -6.50
N GLN A 67 -1.56 -5.92 -5.42
CA GLN A 67 -0.25 -5.31 -5.18
C GLN A 67 0.28 -4.61 -6.43
N LYS A 68 -0.49 -3.63 -6.92
CA LYS A 68 -0.25 -2.86 -8.14
C LYS A 68 0.43 -1.53 -7.81
N PHE A 69 1.65 -1.63 -7.32
CA PHE A 69 2.49 -0.47 -7.01
C PHE A 69 3.96 -0.78 -7.33
N MET A 70 4.77 0.27 -7.40
CA MET A 70 6.23 0.18 -7.53
C MET A 70 6.87 1.24 -6.65
N ILE A 71 7.79 0.83 -5.77
CA ILE A 71 8.61 1.71 -4.93
C ILE A 71 10.02 1.76 -5.50
N THR A 72 10.57 2.96 -5.70
CA THR A 72 11.93 3.13 -6.23
C THR A 72 12.83 3.78 -5.18
N LEU A 73 14.03 3.24 -4.98
CA LEU A 73 15.10 3.86 -4.20
C LEU A 73 16.19 4.41 -5.11
N ALA A 74 16.53 5.69 -4.91
CA ALA A 74 17.68 6.34 -5.51
C ALA A 74 18.42 7.16 -4.44
N GLY A 75 19.54 6.62 -3.92
CA GLY A 75 20.24 7.20 -2.77
C GLY A 75 19.35 7.19 -1.53
N SER A 76 19.09 8.36 -0.95
CA SER A 76 18.16 8.57 0.18
C SER A 76 16.74 8.95 -0.26
N THR A 77 16.49 9.04 -1.55
CA THR A 77 15.19 9.45 -2.11
C THR A 77 14.35 8.24 -2.47
N VAL A 78 13.11 8.21 -1.98
CA VAL A 78 12.14 7.15 -2.31
C VAL A 78 11.00 7.73 -3.12
N SER A 79 10.63 7.07 -4.22
CA SER A 79 9.40 7.38 -4.95
C SER A 79 8.46 6.17 -4.96
N ALA A 80 7.16 6.41 -5.07
CA ALA A 80 6.15 5.36 -5.15
C ALA A 80 5.11 5.74 -6.19
N ARG A 81 4.72 4.79 -7.04
CA ARG A 81 3.72 5.01 -8.08
C ARG A 81 2.76 3.83 -8.18
N PRO A 82 1.49 4.06 -8.58
CA PRO A 82 0.58 2.98 -8.86
C PRO A 82 0.98 2.29 -10.19
N LEU A 83 0.68 1.00 -10.30
CA LEU A 83 0.73 0.26 -11.56
C LEU A 83 -0.68 0.15 -12.13
N MET A 84 -0.79 0.09 -13.46
CA MET A 84 -2.08 -0.02 -14.14
C MET A 84 -2.85 -1.26 -13.66
N SER A 85 -4.13 -1.04 -13.34
CA SER A 85 -5.10 -2.08 -13.05
C SER A 85 -6.43 -1.80 -13.75
N LEU A 86 -7.07 -2.86 -14.24
CA LEU A 86 -8.42 -2.82 -14.79
C LEU A 86 -9.51 -2.85 -13.70
N PHE A 87 -9.12 -3.13 -12.45
CA PHE A 87 -10.04 -3.31 -11.32
C PHE A 87 -9.40 -2.75 -10.04
N GLY A 88 -10.01 -1.73 -9.42
CA GLY A 88 -9.58 -1.17 -8.13
C GLY A 88 -9.18 0.31 -8.19
N ASN A 89 -9.07 0.95 -7.02
CA ASN A 89 -8.65 2.34 -6.88
C ASN A 89 -7.19 2.37 -6.42
N THR A 90 -6.27 2.26 -7.38
CA THR A 90 -4.82 2.10 -7.14
C THR A 90 -4.19 3.29 -6.42
N ASP A 91 -4.84 4.45 -6.44
CA ASP A 91 -4.38 5.65 -5.72
C ASP A 91 -4.61 5.54 -4.21
N ILE A 92 -5.75 4.94 -3.81
CA ILE A 92 -6.00 4.62 -2.39
C ILE A 92 -5.02 3.56 -1.91
N ASP A 93 -4.84 2.49 -2.69
CA ASP A 93 -3.88 1.43 -2.39
C ASP A 93 -2.46 2.00 -2.22
N LEU A 94 -2.06 2.95 -3.08
CA LEU A 94 -0.76 3.59 -2.98
C LEU A 94 -0.58 4.35 -1.66
N GLY A 95 -1.63 5.04 -1.18
CA GLY A 95 -1.60 5.70 0.13
C GLY A 95 -1.40 4.71 1.28
N ILE A 96 -2.10 3.58 1.26
CA ILE A 96 -1.96 2.51 2.26
C ILE A 96 -0.54 1.92 2.22
N VAL A 97 -0.03 1.64 1.02
CA VAL A 97 1.32 1.13 0.80
C VAL A 97 2.38 2.09 1.32
N LYS A 98 2.26 3.39 1.02
CA LYS A 98 3.19 4.42 1.53
C LYS A 98 3.18 4.48 3.06
N CYS A 99 2.00 4.42 3.68
CA CYS A 99 1.88 4.38 5.13
C CYS A 99 2.59 3.16 5.74
N ASN A 100 2.40 1.97 5.18
CA ASN A 100 3.08 0.76 5.64
C ASN A 100 4.59 0.83 5.43
N PHE A 101 5.03 1.33 4.28
CA PHE A 101 6.44 1.55 3.98
C PHE A 101 7.06 2.49 5.03
N GLU A 102 6.43 3.63 5.32
CA GLU A 102 6.91 4.58 6.34
C GLU A 102 7.06 3.96 7.73
N ILE A 103 6.09 3.14 8.14
CA ILE A 103 6.12 2.44 9.43
C ILE A 103 7.29 1.45 9.48
N GLY A 104 7.52 0.68 8.40
CA GLY A 104 8.60 -0.31 8.35
C GLY A 104 9.99 0.30 8.12
N ALA A 105 10.07 1.40 7.38
CA ALA A 105 11.32 2.04 6.99
C ALA A 105 11.87 3.01 8.04
N GLY A 106 11.01 3.58 8.88
CA GLY A 106 11.36 4.75 9.70
C GLY A 106 11.42 6.01 8.83
N LYS A 107 10.58 7.00 9.16
CA LYS A 107 10.41 8.22 8.35
C LYS A 107 11.68 9.09 8.31
N GLU A 108 12.59 8.90 9.25
CA GLU A 108 13.87 9.58 9.38
C GLU A 108 14.95 9.07 8.40
N ASN A 109 14.78 7.87 7.85
CA ASN A 109 15.82 7.21 7.04
C ASN A 109 15.79 7.61 5.55
N PHE A 110 14.76 8.34 5.13
CA PHE A 110 14.55 8.69 3.73
C PHE A 110 13.72 9.96 3.57
N HIS A 111 13.65 10.46 2.34
CA HIS A 111 12.69 11.48 1.97
C HIS A 111 11.93 11.03 0.72
N TRP A 112 10.64 11.39 0.64
CA TRP A 112 9.85 11.15 -0.56
C TRP A 112 10.35 12.06 -1.69
N ALA A 113 10.38 11.55 -2.92
CA ALA A 113 10.50 12.38 -4.10
C ALA A 113 9.30 13.34 -4.17
N GLU A 114 9.57 14.60 -4.54
CA GLU A 114 8.51 15.57 -4.82
C GLU A 114 7.64 15.06 -5.99
N ARG A 115 6.35 15.42 -5.97
CA ARG A 115 5.37 14.98 -6.97
C ARG A 115 5.51 15.73 -8.28
#